data_AF-A0A839WN52-F1
#
_entry.id   AF-A0A839WN52-F1
#
_cell.length_a   1.000
_cell.length_b   1.000
_cell.length_c   1.000
_cell.angle_alpha   90.00
_cell.angle_beta   90.00
_cell.angle_gamma   90.00
#
_symmetry.space_group_name_H-M   'P 1'
#
loop_
_entity.id
_entity.type
_entity.pdbx_description
1 polymer ?
#
loop_
_entity_poly.entity_id
_entity_poly.type
_entity_poly.pdbx_seq_one_letter_code
_entity_poly.pdbx_strand_id
1 'polypeptide(L)' 'MSAAVLEPGVVDPEWLHALRNAANAATIAAAAVRSALDAGDPARASQFLDEADAACRRLRTLLTPPVHQR' A
#
# COMPACT_ATOMS: atom_id res chain seq x y z
N MET A 1 16.08 22.77 -5.04
CA MET A 1 15.81 21.79 -3.96
C MET A 1 16.85 20.70 -4.08
N SER A 2 17.67 20.53 -3.05
CA SER A 2 18.84 19.64 -3.07
C SER A 2 18.42 18.20 -2.83
N ALA A 3 18.83 17.27 -3.70
CA ALA A 3 18.62 15.84 -3.49
C ALA A 3 19.55 15.39 -2.36
N ALA A 4 18.98 15.05 -1.20
CA ALA A 4 19.73 14.39 -0.15
C ALA A 4 20.14 13.00 -0.65
N VAL A 5 21.44 12.79 -0.85
CA VAL A 5 22.01 11.47 -1.07
C VAL A 5 21.87 10.72 0.25
N LEU A 6 21.01 9.71 0.29
CA LEU A 6 20.88 8.82 1.44
C LEU A 6 22.12 7.93 1.50
N GLU A 7 22.86 7.99 2.62
CA GLU A 7 23.97 7.07 2.90
C GLU A 7 23.51 5.60 2.79
N PRO A 8 24.31 4.71 2.20
CA PRO A 8 23.95 3.31 2.08
C PRO A 8 23.70 2.69 3.46
N GLY A 9 22.46 2.24 3.69
CA GLY A 9 22.00 1.65 4.97
C GLY A 9 21.00 2.51 5.75
N VAL A 10 20.78 3.77 5.36
CA VAL A 10 19.73 4.61 5.95
C VAL A 10 18.44 4.41 5.18
N VAL A 11 17.47 3.71 5.78
CA VAL A 11 16.11 3.63 5.25
C VAL A 11 15.43 4.97 5.44
N ASP A 12 14.91 5.55 4.36
CA ASP A 12 14.07 6.75 4.41
C ASP A 12 12.85 6.50 5.32
N PRO A 13 12.73 7.21 6.46
CA PRO A 13 11.61 7.05 7.39
C PRO A 13 10.25 7.37 6.78
N GLU A 14 10.17 8.32 5.85
CA GLU A 14 8.92 8.70 5.19
C GLU A 14 8.47 7.61 4.22
N TRP A 15 9.41 7.09 3.43
CA TRP A 15 9.16 5.93 2.57
C TRP A 15 8.67 4.73 3.38
N LEU A 16 9.36 4.41 4.49
CA LEU A 16 9.01 3.28 5.34
C LEU A 16 7.64 3.47 6.00
N HIS A 17 7.32 4.68 6.44
CA HIS A 17 6.00 5.02 6.96
C HIS A 17 4.91 4.86 5.89
N ALA A 18 5.14 5.37 4.67
CA ALA A 18 4.21 5.24 3.56
C ALA A 18 3.99 3.77 3.16
N LEU A 19 5.05 2.95 3.18
CA LEU A 19 4.99 1.52 2.88
C LEU A 19 4.16 0.77 3.93
N ARG A 20 4.40 1.05 5.22
CA ARG A 20 3.61 0.47 6.33
C ARG A 20 2.14 0.85 6.23
N ASN A 21 1.83 2.11 5.94
CA ASN A 21 0.45 2.54 5.78
C ASN A 21 -0.25 1.83 4.63
N ALA A 22 0.43 1.68 3.48
CA ALA A 22 -0.13 0.96 2.33
C ALA A 22 -0.35 -0.53 2.63
N ALA A 23 0.59 -1.17 3.33
CA ALA A 23 0.45 -2.56 3.77
C ALA A 23 -0.73 -2.75 4.74
N ASN A 24 -0.82 -1.89 5.75
CA ASN A 24 -1.93 -1.91 6.71
C ASN A 24 -3.28 -1.71 6.03
N ALA A 25 -3.38 -0.77 5.09
CA ALA A 25 -4.60 -0.54 4.32
C ALA A 25 -5.02 -1.80 3.53
N ALA A 26 -4.07 -2.45 2.86
CA ALA A 26 -4.34 -3.70 2.13
C ALA A 26 -4.85 -4.81 3.07
N THR A 27 -4.22 -4.98 4.24
CA THR A 27 -4.63 -5.98 5.24
C THR A 27 -6.03 -5.69 5.80
N ILE A 28 -6.32 -4.45 6.17
CA ILE A 28 -7.61 -4.04 6.73
C ILE A 28 -8.71 -4.22 5.69
N ALA A 29 -8.49 -3.78 4.45
CA ALA A 29 -9.45 -3.92 3.37
C ALA A 29 -9.72 -5.41 3.07
N ALA A 30 -8.69 -6.26 2.99
CA ALA A 30 -8.87 -7.70 2.80
C ALA A 30 -9.66 -8.38 3.93
N ALA A 31 -9.44 -7.98 5.19
CA ALA A 31 -10.24 -8.46 6.31
C ALA A 31 -11.70 -8.00 6.21
N ALA A 32 -11.93 -6.77 5.77
CA ALA A 32 -13.27 -6.22 5.57
C ALA A 32 -14.02 -6.91 4.43
N VAL A 33 -13.34 -7.31 3.34
CA VAL A 33 -13.90 -8.17 2.28
C VAL A 33 -14.44 -9.46 2.89
N ARG A 34 -13.63 -10.18 3.68
CA ARG A 34 -14.06 -11.42 4.34
C ARG A 34 -15.30 -11.20 5.19
N SER A 35 -15.26 -10.18 6.06
CA SER A 35 -16.38 -9.86 6.95
C SER A 35 -17.67 -9.52 6.19
N ALA A 36 -17.58 -8.83 5.05
CA ALA A 36 -18.74 -8.50 4.23
C ALA A 36 -19.33 -9.75 3.53
N LEU A 37 -18.47 -10.64 3.04
CA LEU A 37 -18.90 -11.92 2.46
C LEU A 37 -19.59 -12.82 3.49
N ASP A 38 -19.02 -12.92 4.70
CA ASP A 38 -19.61 -13.70 5.80
C ASP A 38 -20.98 -13.15 6.23
N ALA A 39 -21.20 -11.84 6.05
CA ALA A 39 -22.49 -11.18 6.29
C ALA A 39 -23.48 -11.30 5.13
N GLY A 40 -23.09 -11.93 4.00
CA GLY A 40 -23.93 -12.03 2.81
C GLY A 40 -24.08 -10.72 2.04
N ASP A 41 -23.13 -9.79 2.18
CA ASP A 41 -23.12 -8.47 1.52
C ASP A 41 -21.99 -8.39 0.46
N PRO A 42 -22.23 -8.94 -0.76
CA PRO A 42 -21.22 -8.94 -1.82
C PRO A 42 -20.96 -7.54 -2.40
N ALA A 43 -21.92 -6.61 -2.32
CA ALA A 43 -21.74 -5.26 -2.81
C ALA A 43 -20.70 -4.51 -1.98
N ARG A 44 -20.80 -4.62 -0.65
CA ARG A 44 -19.81 -4.06 0.27
C ARG A 44 -18.46 -4.79 0.19
N ALA A 45 -18.47 -6.10 -0.04
CA ALA A 45 -17.24 -6.85 -0.29
C ALA A 45 -16.49 -6.32 -1.53
N SER A 46 -17.22 -5.99 -2.60
CA SER A 46 -16.60 -5.39 -3.81
C SER A 46 -15.95 -4.05 -3.53
N GLN A 47 -16.58 -3.19 -2.70
CA GLN A 47 -15.99 -1.90 -2.33
C GLN A 47 -14.66 -2.07 -1.57
N PHE A 48 -14.62 -2.97 -0.59
CA PHE A 48 -13.38 -3.26 0.12
C PHE A 48 -12.33 -3.93 -0.76
N LEU A 49 -12.74 -4.66 -1.79
CA LEU A 49 -11.81 -5.23 -2.76
C LEU A 49 -11.14 -4.12 -3.59
N ASP A 50 -11.89 -3.10 -4.03
CA ASP A 50 -11.33 -1.93 -4.72
C ASP A 50 -10.33 -1.18 -3.85
N GLU A 51 -10.60 -1.04 -2.55
CA GLU A 51 -9.67 -0.44 -1.58
C GLU A 51 -8.39 -1.26 -1.41
N ALA A 52 -8.52 -2.60 -1.32
CA ALA A 52 -7.37 -3.49 -1.25
C ALA A 52 -6.50 -3.39 -2.52
N ASP A 53 -7.12 -3.33 -3.69
CA ASP A 53 -6.45 -3.14 -4.98
C ASP A 53 -5.71 -1.80 -5.04
N ALA A 54 -6.34 -0.72 -4.58
CA ALA A 54 -5.71 0.60 -4.52
C ALA A 54 -4.48 0.59 -3.59
N ALA A 55 -4.58 -0.05 -2.43
CA ALA A 55 -3.47 -0.21 -1.50
C ALA A 55 -2.31 -1.04 -2.10
N CYS A 56 -2.63 -2.14 -2.80
CA CYS A 56 -1.66 -2.96 -3.53
C CYS A 56 -0.96 -2.18 -4.65
N ARG A 57 -1.70 -1.35 -5.41
CA ARG A 57 -1.09 -0.46 -6.41
C ARG A 57 -0.13 0.54 -5.78
N ARG A 58 -0.48 1.10 -4.62
CA ARG A 58 0.39 2.01 -3.87
C ARG A 58 1.65 1.30 -3.37
N LEU A 59 1.53 0.09 -2.83
CA LEU A 59 2.67 -0.76 -2.45
C LEU A 59 3.62 -0.96 -3.63
N ARG A 60 3.08 -1.34 -4.80
CA ARG A 60 3.87 -1.51 -6.02
C ARG A 60 4.62 -0.23 -6.40
N THR A 61 3.97 0.93 -6.34
CA THR A 61 4.61 2.22 -6.61
C THR A 61 5.76 2.50 -5.65
N LEU A 62 5.56 2.27 -4.34
CA LEU A 62 6.59 2.50 -3.32
C LEU A 62 7.77 1.53 -3.41
N LEU A 63 7.54 0.30 -3.89
CA LEU A 63 8.57 -0.72 -4.08
C LEU A 63 9.30 -0.60 -5.42
N THR A 64 8.77 0.17 -6.37
CA THR A 64 9.39 0.34 -7.69
C THR A 64 10.35 1.54 -7.65
N PRO A 65 11.65 1.35 -7.94
CA PRO A 65 12.59 2.46 -8.02
C PRO A 65 12.17 3.45 -9.12
N PRO A 66 12.38 4.77 -8.92
CA PRO A 66 12.12 5.74 -9.98
C PRO A 66 12.97 5.45 -11.22
N VAL A 67 12.35 5.54 -12.40
CA VAL A 67 12.92 5.15 -13.72
C VAL A 67 14.25 5.83 -14.05
N HIS A 68 14.60 6.92 -13.36
CA HIS A 68 15.80 7.74 -13.60
C HIS A 68 17.06 7.24 -12.87
N GLN A 69 17.01 6.06 -12.25
CA GLN A 69 18.15 5.43 -11.56
C GLN A 69 18.64 4.14 -12.26
N ARG A 70 18.38 3.99 -13.57
CA ARG A 70 18.92 2.88 -14.38
C ARG A 70 20.13 3.32 -15.19
#